data_AF-A0A0G0C4B0-F1
#
_entry.id   AF-A0A0G0C4B0-F1
#
_cell.length_a   1.000
_cell.length_b   1.000
_cell.length_c   1.000
_cell.angle_alpha   90.00
_cell.angle_beta   90.00
_cell.angle_gamma   90.00
#
_symmetry.space_group_name_H-M   'P 1'
#
loop_
_entity.id
_entity.type
_entity.pdbx_description
1 polymer ?
#
loop_
_entity_poly.entity_id
_entity_poly.type
_entity_poly.pdbx_seq_one_letter_code
_entity_poly.pdbx_strand_id
1 'polypeptide(L)'
;MKEISSSVIISAILLLSSVGIVNAYTVGDVATHSSSSSCWVIYDGGVYDITKYLTTHDENLNIRSWCGTDITKEFQTKDGQGEDHKQSSYTLLEQYRIGKISKVVEPVVAEEPITTASLEPVVEDVQQDVVTSTPKEYNLLIPLLLSSVLYWGTYLLVKRNKFFRMNIVKFNGFWNSILLLTLLIPSFGFGIFMIARIKNPSLMNIDFDFKYWLRNLFKTIELEEVGNICKNVLS
;
A
#
# COMPACT_ATOMS: atom_id res chain seq x y z
N MET A 1 22.21 -43.13 0.65
CA MET A 1 21.04 -42.28 0.38
C MET A 1 21.11 -41.12 1.36
N LYS A 2 21.23 -39.87 0.88
CA LYS A 2 21.38 -38.69 1.75
C LYS A 2 19.98 -38.25 2.19
N GLU A 3 19.72 -38.35 3.48
CA GLU A 3 18.51 -37.83 4.14
C GLU A 3 18.42 -36.32 3.91
N ILE A 4 17.40 -35.89 3.16
CA ILE A 4 17.12 -34.48 2.94
C ILE A 4 16.43 -33.95 4.20
N SER A 5 17.10 -33.04 4.91
CA SER A 5 16.61 -32.45 6.16
C SER A 5 15.23 -31.82 5.97
N SER A 6 14.25 -32.20 6.81
CA SER A 6 12.87 -31.70 6.79
C SER A 6 12.75 -30.17 6.83
N SER A 7 13.80 -29.46 7.29
CA SER A 7 13.88 -28.00 7.28
C SER A 7 13.94 -27.39 5.87
N VAL A 8 14.50 -28.11 4.90
CA VAL A 8 14.63 -27.65 3.51
C VAL A 8 13.29 -27.74 2.78
N ILE A 9 12.49 -28.76 3.10
CA ILE A 9 11.17 -28.99 2.49
C ILE A 9 10.16 -27.93 2.96
N ILE A 10 10.19 -27.55 4.24
CA ILE A 10 9.30 -26.51 4.80
C ILE A 10 9.64 -25.12 4.23
N SER A 11 10.92 -24.81 4.01
CA SER A 11 11.33 -23.53 3.40
C SER A 11 11.00 -23.43 1.91
N ALA A 12 10.90 -24.56 1.20
CA ALA A 12 10.50 -24.59 -0.22
C ALA A 12 8.99 -24.43 -0.40
N ILE A 13 8.18 -24.98 0.52
CA ILE A 13 6.72 -24.91 0.45
C ILE A 13 6.21 -23.48 0.76
N LEU A 14 6.92 -22.71 1.61
CA LEU A 14 6.55 -21.31 1.92
C LEU A 14 6.83 -20.30 0.78
N LEU A 15 7.60 -20.69 -0.24
CA LEU A 15 7.96 -19.83 -1.38
C LEU A 15 7.00 -19.98 -2.57
N LEU A 16 6.08 -20.96 -2.57
CA LEU A 16 5.18 -21.23 -3.70
C LEU A 16 3.80 -20.56 -3.60
N SER A 17 3.47 -19.87 -2.50
CA SER A 17 2.08 -19.45 -2.21
C SER A 17 1.72 -17.99 -2.57
N SER A 18 2.38 -17.36 -3.55
CA SER A 18 2.01 -15.99 -3.98
C SER A 18 1.75 -15.86 -5.48
N VAL A 19 1.16 -16.87 -6.11
CA VAL A 19 0.55 -16.67 -7.44
C VAL A 19 -0.76 -15.91 -7.20
N GLY A 20 -0.69 -14.58 -7.25
CA GLY A 20 -1.88 -13.74 -7.25
C GLY A 20 -2.74 -14.07 -8.48
N ILE A 21 -4.02 -14.34 -8.26
CA ILE A 21 -4.98 -14.51 -9.35
C ILE A 21 -5.15 -13.12 -9.99
N VAL A 22 -4.62 -12.94 -11.19
CA VAL A 22 -4.82 -11.72 -11.98
C VAL A 22 -6.02 -11.95 -12.87
N ASN A 23 -7.11 -11.22 -12.61
CA ASN A 23 -8.29 -11.27 -13.47
C ASN A 23 -7.96 -10.69 -14.85
N ALA A 24 -8.49 -11.34 -15.88
CA ALA A 24 -8.34 -10.94 -17.27
C ALA A 24 -9.67 -10.38 -17.77
N TYR A 25 -9.63 -9.19 -18.38
CA TYR A 25 -10.79 -8.48 -18.92
C TYR A 25 -10.56 -8.13 -20.39
N THR A 26 -11.61 -7.96 -21.16
CA THR A 26 -11.54 -7.41 -22.53
C THR A 26 -11.77 -5.91 -22.52
N VAL A 27 -11.43 -5.23 -23.62
CA VAL A 27 -11.78 -3.81 -23.81
C VAL A 27 -13.30 -3.63 -23.83
N GLY A 28 -14.04 -4.63 -24.34
CA GLY A 28 -15.50 -4.64 -24.32
C GLY A 28 -16.07 -4.66 -22.89
N ASP A 29 -15.49 -5.48 -22.01
CA ASP A 29 -15.87 -5.50 -20.59
C ASP A 29 -15.66 -4.14 -19.94
N VAL A 30 -14.54 -3.46 -20.21
CA VAL A 30 -14.33 -2.12 -19.64
C VAL A 30 -15.35 -1.11 -20.18
N ALA A 31 -15.68 -1.18 -21.47
CA ALA A 31 -16.61 -0.25 -22.10
C ALA A 31 -18.04 -0.32 -21.52
N THR A 32 -18.47 -1.44 -20.94
CA THR A 32 -19.78 -1.54 -20.26
C THR A 32 -19.82 -0.76 -18.94
N HIS A 33 -18.66 -0.43 -18.37
CA HIS A 33 -18.52 0.36 -17.15
C HIS A 33 -18.16 1.83 -17.49
N SER A 34 -19.05 2.49 -18.23
CA SER A 34 -18.89 3.85 -18.76
C SER A 34 -19.69 4.94 -18.04
N SER A 35 -20.27 4.64 -16.87
CA SER A 35 -21.11 5.58 -16.11
C SER A 35 -20.49 5.98 -14.78
N SER A 36 -20.97 7.07 -14.16
CA SER A 36 -20.48 7.50 -12.85
C SER A 36 -20.82 6.53 -11.71
N SER A 37 -21.85 5.70 -11.86
CA SER A 37 -22.20 4.65 -10.90
C SER A 37 -21.42 3.35 -11.11
N SER A 38 -20.69 3.25 -12.23
CA SER A 38 -19.94 2.07 -12.64
C SER A 38 -18.90 2.48 -13.68
N CYS A 39 -17.70 2.84 -13.20
CA CYS A 39 -16.65 3.49 -13.97
C CYS A 39 -15.35 2.70 -13.91
N TRP A 40 -15.01 2.04 -15.01
CA TRP A 40 -13.72 1.36 -15.17
C TRP A 40 -12.86 2.07 -16.20
N VAL A 41 -11.54 1.99 -16.03
CA VAL A 41 -10.57 2.61 -16.94
C VAL A 41 -9.41 1.67 -17.23
N ILE A 42 -8.76 1.86 -18.38
CA ILE A 42 -7.54 1.12 -18.76
C ILE A 42 -6.31 2.02 -18.53
N TYR A 43 -5.46 1.54 -17.62
CA TYR A 43 -4.12 1.99 -17.22
C TYR A 43 -2.96 1.15 -17.77
N ASP A 44 -2.24 1.48 -18.85
CA ASP A 44 -1.05 0.70 -19.29
C ASP A 44 -1.33 -0.82 -19.39
N GLY A 45 -2.49 -1.17 -19.96
CA GLY A 45 -2.98 -2.55 -20.07
C GLY A 45 -3.51 -3.18 -18.77
N GLY A 46 -3.47 -2.48 -17.64
CA GLY A 46 -4.21 -2.80 -16.42
C GLY A 46 -5.66 -2.31 -16.47
N VAL A 47 -6.55 -2.95 -15.72
CA VAL A 47 -7.95 -2.53 -15.58
C VAL A 47 -8.22 -2.10 -14.15
N TYR A 48 -8.84 -0.93 -14.00
CA TYR A 48 -9.02 -0.24 -12.73
C TYR A 48 -10.48 0.17 -12.52
N ASP A 49 -11.03 -0.14 -11.34
CA ASP A 49 -12.37 0.33 -10.95
C ASP A 49 -12.24 1.60 -10.11
N ILE A 50 -12.48 2.76 -10.74
CA ILE A 50 -12.36 4.07 -10.10
C ILE A 50 -13.71 4.64 -9.67
N THR A 51 -14.78 3.83 -9.66
CA THR A 51 -16.16 4.29 -9.37
C THR A 51 -16.24 5.09 -8.07
N LYS A 52 -15.61 4.59 -7.01
CA LYS A 52 -15.60 5.26 -5.69
C LYS A 52 -14.67 6.47 -5.64
N TYR A 53 -13.68 6.53 -6.53
CA TYR A 53 -12.70 7.60 -6.55
C TYR A 53 -13.23 8.87 -7.23
N LEU A 54 -14.21 8.74 -8.13
CA LEU A 54 -14.81 9.85 -8.88
C LEU A 54 -15.29 11.02 -7.99
N THR A 55 -15.77 10.74 -6.77
CA THR A 55 -16.26 11.77 -5.84
C THR A 55 -15.15 12.46 -5.05
N THR A 56 -13.97 11.86 -4.99
CA THR A 56 -12.82 12.37 -4.23
C THR A 56 -11.71 12.93 -5.12
N HIS A 57 -11.86 12.77 -6.45
CA HIS A 57 -11.00 13.42 -7.41
C HIS A 57 -11.22 14.94 -7.38
N ASP A 58 -10.15 15.71 -7.58
CA ASP A 58 -10.16 17.18 -7.51
C ASP A 58 -11.42 17.74 -8.19
N GLU A 59 -12.23 18.50 -7.42
CA GLU A 59 -13.56 18.95 -7.83
C GLU A 59 -13.55 19.78 -9.12
N ASN A 60 -12.40 20.38 -9.45
CA ASN A 60 -12.21 21.19 -10.65
C ASN A 60 -11.88 20.37 -11.91
N LEU A 61 -11.60 19.06 -11.78
CA LEU A 61 -11.22 18.18 -12.88
C LEU A 61 -12.20 17.01 -12.98
N ASN A 62 -13.08 17.09 -13.98
CA ASN A 62 -14.11 16.07 -14.19
C ASN A 62 -13.57 14.89 -15.02
N ILE A 63 -13.14 13.84 -14.32
CA ILE A 63 -12.67 12.58 -14.95
C ILE A 63 -13.80 11.62 -15.33
N ARG A 64 -15.07 12.01 -15.22
CA ARG A 64 -16.21 11.11 -15.56
C ARG A 64 -16.25 10.75 -17.04
N SER A 65 -15.69 11.59 -17.91
CA SER A 65 -15.59 11.32 -19.35
C SER A 65 -14.64 10.17 -19.68
N TRP A 66 -13.80 9.76 -18.73
CA TRP A 66 -12.84 8.68 -18.90
C TRP A 66 -13.43 7.28 -18.64
N CYS A 67 -14.64 7.20 -18.09
CA CYS A 67 -15.26 5.91 -17.79
C CYS A 67 -15.45 5.09 -19.07
N GLY A 68 -14.99 3.84 -19.03
CA GLY A 68 -15.07 2.90 -20.13
C GLY A 68 -13.95 3.02 -21.17
N THR A 69 -12.92 3.85 -20.95
CA THR A 69 -11.87 4.11 -21.94
C THR A 69 -10.46 3.78 -21.43
N ASP A 70 -9.50 3.75 -22.36
CA ASP A 70 -8.07 3.79 -22.05
C ASP A 70 -7.66 5.24 -21.77
N ILE A 71 -7.05 5.45 -20.61
CA ILE A 71 -6.65 6.77 -20.10
C ILE A 71 -5.14 6.91 -20.03
N THR A 72 -4.37 5.98 -20.61
CA THR A 72 -2.92 5.93 -20.43
C THR A 72 -2.27 7.26 -20.79
N LYS A 73 -2.69 7.88 -21.89
CA LYS A 73 -2.15 9.16 -22.36
C LYS A 73 -2.69 10.34 -21.56
N GLU A 74 -3.99 10.37 -21.29
CA GLU A 74 -4.68 11.43 -20.58
C GLU A 74 -4.19 11.52 -19.14
N PHE A 75 -3.95 10.37 -18.50
CA PHE A 75 -3.36 10.30 -17.18
C PHE A 75 -1.92 10.83 -17.18
N GLN A 76 -1.06 10.39 -18.11
CA GLN A 76 0.34 10.86 -18.18
C GLN A 76 0.47 12.36 -18.51
N THR A 77 -0.54 12.96 -19.11
CA THR A 77 -0.50 14.37 -19.55
C THR A 77 -1.42 15.28 -18.75
N LYS A 78 -2.11 14.75 -17.73
CA LYS A 78 -3.20 15.43 -17.01
C LYS A 78 -4.19 16.09 -17.97
N ASP A 79 -4.72 15.31 -18.91
CA ASP A 79 -5.66 15.78 -19.93
C ASP A 79 -5.08 16.89 -20.83
N GLY A 80 -3.82 16.74 -21.27
CA GLY A 80 -3.17 17.68 -22.18
C GLY A 80 -2.54 18.91 -21.54
N GLN A 81 -2.44 18.99 -20.20
CA GLN A 81 -1.67 20.02 -19.50
C GLN A 81 -0.15 19.86 -19.66
N GLY A 82 0.32 18.74 -20.22
CA GLY A 82 1.73 18.50 -20.53
C GLY A 82 2.60 18.21 -19.31
N GLU A 83 1.98 17.98 -18.15
CA GLU A 83 2.65 17.57 -16.92
C GLU A 83 2.20 16.17 -16.51
N ASP A 84 3.16 15.38 -16.05
CA ASP A 84 2.90 14.06 -15.48
C ASP A 84 2.40 14.16 -14.03
N HIS A 85 1.64 13.15 -13.60
CA HIS A 85 1.27 12.96 -12.21
C HIS A 85 2.50 12.63 -11.34
N LYS A 86 2.39 12.92 -10.04
CA LYS A 86 3.41 12.54 -9.05
C LYS A 86 3.41 11.01 -8.86
N GLN A 87 4.54 10.44 -8.41
CA GLN A 87 4.65 9.01 -8.10
C GLN A 87 3.54 8.52 -7.14
N SER A 88 3.11 9.36 -6.20
CA SER A 88 2.02 9.04 -5.27
C SER A 88 0.69 8.78 -5.97
N SER A 89 0.40 9.43 -7.10
CA SER A 89 -0.83 9.23 -7.88
C SER A 89 -0.82 7.87 -8.57
N TYR A 90 0.34 7.43 -9.07
CA TYR A 90 0.51 6.08 -9.60
C TYR A 90 0.30 5.00 -8.53
N THR A 91 0.85 5.22 -7.33
CA THR A 91 0.61 4.33 -6.19
C THR A 91 -0.86 4.30 -5.76
N LEU A 92 -1.57 5.43 -5.87
CA LEU A 92 -3.01 5.49 -5.59
C LEU A 92 -3.82 4.75 -6.66
N LEU A 93 -3.50 4.92 -7.95
CA LEU A 93 -4.15 4.23 -9.05
C LEU A 93 -4.07 2.70 -8.88
N GLU A 94 -2.90 2.18 -8.47
CA GLU A 94 -2.71 0.74 -8.25
C GLU A 94 -3.63 0.16 -7.17
N GLN A 95 -4.13 0.96 -6.24
CA GLN A 95 -5.10 0.49 -5.22
C GLN A 95 -6.48 0.17 -5.82
N TYR A 96 -6.78 0.70 -7.01
CA TYR A 96 -8.03 0.48 -7.72
C TYR A 96 -7.94 -0.63 -8.78
N ARG A 97 -6.79 -1.30 -8.90
CA ARG A 97 -6.58 -2.33 -9.92
C ARG A 97 -7.43 -3.57 -9.65
N ILE A 98 -8.20 -3.98 -10.64
CA ILE A 98 -9.03 -5.20 -10.61
C ILE A 98 -8.48 -6.30 -11.50
N GLY A 99 -7.64 -5.96 -12.49
CA GLY A 99 -7.00 -6.96 -13.37
C GLY A 99 -6.16 -6.37 -14.50
N LYS A 100 -6.13 -7.08 -15.63
CA LYS A 100 -5.41 -6.68 -16.85
C LYS A 100 -6.23 -6.99 -18.10
N ILE A 101 -5.92 -6.31 -19.19
CA ILE A 101 -6.51 -6.59 -20.49
C ILE A 101 -5.95 -7.92 -21.04
N SER A 102 -6.86 -8.84 -21.35
CA SER A 102 -6.58 -10.02 -22.14
C SER A 102 -6.57 -9.61 -23.60
N LYS A 103 -5.38 -9.42 -24.16
CA LYS A 103 -5.24 -9.41 -25.62
C LYS A 103 -5.55 -10.82 -26.06
N VAL A 104 -6.74 -11.02 -26.61
CA VAL A 104 -7.06 -12.23 -27.36
C VAL A 104 -6.04 -12.29 -28.49
N VAL A 105 -4.97 -13.07 -28.29
CA VAL A 105 -4.18 -13.58 -29.40
C VAL A 105 -5.13 -14.58 -30.05
N GLU A 106 -5.73 -14.16 -31.15
CA GLU A 106 -6.48 -15.08 -32.01
C GLU A 106 -5.62 -16.34 -32.20
N PRO A 107 -6.12 -17.55 -31.84
CA PRO A 107 -5.45 -18.76 -32.23
C PRO A 107 -5.58 -18.88 -33.75
N VAL A 108 -4.49 -18.59 -34.43
CA VAL A 108 -4.26 -18.93 -35.84
C VAL A 108 -4.37 -20.45 -35.98
N VAL A 109 -5.48 -20.88 -36.57
CA VAL A 109 -5.65 -22.02 -37.48
C VAL A 109 -5.04 -23.37 -37.08
N ALA A 110 -5.92 -24.32 -36.74
CA ALA A 110 -5.90 -25.65 -37.33
C ALA A 110 -7.34 -26.11 -37.53
N GLU A 111 -7.80 -26.01 -38.78
CA GLU A 111 -9.03 -26.62 -39.27
C GLU A 111 -8.95 -28.14 -39.09
N GLU A 112 -9.96 -28.75 -38.48
CA GLU A 112 -10.63 -29.93 -39.05
C GLU A 112 -12.13 -29.89 -38.71
N PRO A 113 -12.99 -30.39 -39.61
CA PRO A 113 -14.41 -30.08 -39.63
C PRO A 113 -15.22 -31.09 -38.81
N ILE A 114 -16.47 -30.73 -38.48
CA ILE A 114 -17.69 -31.53 -38.73
C ILE A 114 -18.81 -31.20 -37.70
N THR A 115 -19.89 -30.65 -38.28
CA THR A 115 -21.34 -30.76 -37.97
C THR A 115 -21.97 -30.16 -36.71
N THR A 116 -22.70 -29.06 -36.96
CA THR A 116 -24.16 -28.90 -36.79
C THR A 116 -24.84 -29.61 -35.61
N ALA A 117 -25.40 -28.86 -34.66
CA ALA A 117 -26.84 -28.57 -34.61
C ALA A 117 -27.27 -27.94 -33.25
N SER A 118 -28.17 -26.95 -33.38
CA SER A 118 -29.27 -26.62 -32.46
C SER A 118 -28.99 -25.96 -31.11
N LEU A 119 -29.15 -24.64 -31.14
CA LEU A 119 -29.90 -23.79 -30.21
C LEU A 119 -30.60 -24.51 -29.03
N GLU A 120 -30.28 -24.08 -27.80
CA GLU A 120 -31.25 -23.68 -26.75
C GLU A 120 -30.53 -22.92 -25.60
N PRO A 121 -31.21 -21.99 -24.90
CA PRO A 121 -30.59 -20.98 -24.03
C PRO A 121 -30.35 -21.51 -22.61
N VAL A 122 -29.15 -21.30 -22.09
CA VAL A 122 -28.79 -21.56 -20.69
C VAL A 122 -29.12 -20.32 -19.85
N VAL A 123 -30.06 -20.47 -18.91
CA VAL A 123 -30.42 -19.46 -17.92
C VAL A 123 -30.31 -20.08 -16.51
N GLU A 124 -29.71 -19.32 -15.59
CA GLU A 124 -29.61 -19.50 -14.12
C GLU A 124 -28.75 -20.68 -13.63
N ASP A 125 -27.83 -20.54 -12.67
CA ASP A 125 -27.73 -19.64 -11.52
C ASP A 125 -26.23 -19.50 -11.14
N VAL A 126 -25.67 -18.29 -11.19
CA VAL A 126 -24.34 -18.02 -10.61
C VAL A 126 -24.58 -17.24 -9.33
N GLN A 127 -24.57 -17.99 -8.22
CA GLN A 127 -24.53 -17.43 -6.88
C GLN A 127 -23.26 -16.60 -6.75
N GLN A 128 -23.49 -15.30 -6.80
CA GLN A 128 -22.52 -14.26 -6.60
C GLN A 128 -22.17 -14.24 -5.12
N ASP A 129 -21.08 -14.93 -4.74
CA ASP A 129 -20.40 -14.65 -3.49
C ASP A 129 -19.84 -13.23 -3.59
N VAL A 130 -20.67 -12.29 -3.12
CA VAL A 130 -20.31 -10.91 -2.83
C VAL A 130 -19.19 -10.97 -1.79
N VAL A 131 -17.94 -11.03 -2.24
CA VAL A 131 -16.79 -10.70 -1.41
C VAL A 131 -16.85 -9.20 -1.20
N THR A 132 -17.68 -8.82 -0.22
CA THR A 132 -17.69 -7.51 0.39
C THR A 132 -16.28 -7.29 0.92
N SER A 133 -15.45 -6.54 0.18
CA SER A 133 -14.13 -6.12 0.65
C SER A 133 -14.35 -5.12 1.79
N THR A 134 -14.62 -5.63 2.98
CA THR A 134 -14.62 -4.86 4.22
C THR A 134 -13.24 -4.20 4.38
N PRO A 135 -13.17 -2.94 4.83
CA PRO A 135 -11.91 -2.23 5.01
C PRO A 135 -11.00 -3.06 5.91
N LYS A 136 -9.81 -3.40 5.41
CA LYS A 136 -8.84 -4.22 6.14
C LYS A 136 -8.45 -3.49 7.43
N GLU A 137 -9.00 -3.91 8.56
CA GLU A 137 -8.70 -3.34 9.87
C GLU A 137 -7.21 -3.54 10.17
N TYR A 138 -6.49 -2.45 10.41
CA TYR A 138 -5.08 -2.50 10.77
C TYR A 138 -4.95 -3.02 12.20
N ASN A 139 -4.50 -4.27 12.35
CA ASN A 139 -4.26 -4.86 13.66
C ASN A 139 -2.96 -4.31 14.25
N LEU A 140 -3.07 -3.28 15.09
CA LEU A 140 -1.98 -2.65 15.85
C LEU A 140 -1.13 -3.64 16.66
N LEU A 141 -1.65 -4.83 16.97
CA LEU A 141 -0.91 -5.84 17.72
C LEU A 141 0.27 -6.42 16.93
N ILE A 142 0.12 -6.58 15.61
CA ILE A 142 1.16 -7.16 14.75
C ILE A 142 2.46 -6.33 14.75
N PRO A 143 2.44 -5.01 14.47
CA PRO A 143 3.65 -4.18 14.50
C PRO A 143 4.21 -4.01 15.94
N LEU A 144 3.36 -4.05 16.97
CA LEU A 144 3.81 -3.96 18.36
C LEU A 144 4.58 -5.23 18.79
N LEU A 145 4.08 -6.41 18.43
CA LEU A 145 4.78 -7.66 18.70
C LEU A 145 6.07 -7.76 17.88
N LEU A 146 6.06 -7.36 16.61
CA LEU A 146 7.24 -7.39 15.76
C LEU A 146 8.35 -6.46 16.29
N SER A 147 8.02 -5.23 16.68
CA SER A 147 9.01 -4.29 17.23
C SER A 147 9.58 -4.77 18.57
N SER A 148 8.73 -5.34 19.44
CA SER A 148 9.18 -5.95 20.70
C SER A 148 10.13 -7.13 20.45
N VAL A 149 9.79 -8.05 19.54
CA VAL A 149 10.64 -9.19 19.19
C VAL A 149 11.97 -8.75 18.58
N LEU A 150 11.99 -7.74 17.70
CA LEU A 150 13.22 -7.22 17.12
C LEU A 150 14.11 -6.55 18.18
N TYR A 151 13.51 -5.75 19.07
CA TYR A 151 14.22 -5.08 20.14
C TYR A 151 14.82 -6.07 21.16
N TRP A 152 14.01 -6.98 21.70
CA TRP A 152 14.48 -7.99 22.66
C TRP A 152 15.39 -9.04 22.01
N GLY A 153 15.11 -9.42 20.77
CA GLY A 153 15.92 -10.37 20.01
C GLY A 153 17.34 -9.85 19.77
N THR A 154 17.47 -8.60 19.32
CA THR A 154 18.80 -7.96 19.17
C THR A 154 19.50 -7.80 20.53
N TYR A 155 18.80 -7.37 21.58
CA TYR A 155 19.36 -7.31 22.94
C TYR A 155 19.92 -8.67 23.42
N LEU A 156 19.16 -9.76 23.25
CA LEU A 156 19.57 -11.10 23.65
C LEU A 156 20.74 -11.62 22.80
N LEU A 157 20.75 -11.33 21.48
CA LEU A 157 21.83 -11.72 20.59
C LEU A 157 23.15 -11.03 20.93
N VAL A 158 23.11 -9.72 21.24
CA VAL A 158 24.31 -8.98 21.65
C VAL A 158 24.75 -9.40 23.06
N LYS A 159 23.82 -9.62 24.00
CA LYS A 159 24.15 -10.14 25.36
C LYS A 159 24.80 -11.52 25.32
N ARG A 160 24.40 -12.40 24.39
CA ARG A 160 25.01 -13.73 24.23
C ARG A 160 26.41 -13.69 23.60
N ASN A 161 26.87 -12.51 23.16
CA ASN A 161 28.21 -12.20 22.62
C ASN A 161 28.72 -13.18 21.55
N LYS A 162 27.82 -13.89 20.86
CA LYS A 162 28.17 -14.99 19.93
C LYS A 162 28.33 -14.53 18.48
N PHE A 163 27.82 -13.36 18.12
CA PHE A 163 27.72 -12.93 16.71
C PHE A 163 28.41 -11.59 16.42
N PHE A 164 28.30 -10.62 17.34
CA PHE A 164 29.01 -9.35 17.28
C PHE A 164 29.82 -9.19 18.56
N ARG A 165 31.16 -9.13 18.48
CA ARG A 165 32.06 -8.85 19.60
C ARG A 165 31.94 -7.37 20.04
N MET A 166 30.75 -6.93 20.43
CA MET A 166 30.49 -5.57 20.89
C MET A 166 30.48 -5.53 22.41
N ASN A 167 31.34 -4.69 22.99
CA ASN A 167 31.34 -4.45 24.44
C ASN A 167 30.15 -3.54 24.77
N ILE A 168 29.05 -4.11 25.27
CA ILE A 168 27.89 -3.31 25.70
C ILE A 168 28.30 -2.53 26.95
N VAL A 169 28.29 -1.19 26.88
CA VAL A 169 28.36 -0.34 28.07
C VAL A 169 27.15 -0.67 28.95
N LYS A 170 27.35 -0.92 30.25
CA LYS A 170 26.31 -1.37 31.21
C LYS A 170 24.93 -0.79 30.87
N PHE A 171 23.95 -1.67 30.66
CA PHE A 171 22.58 -1.31 30.33
C PHE A 171 22.06 -0.24 31.30
N ASN A 172 21.80 0.96 30.78
CA ASN A 172 21.21 2.03 31.57
C ASN A 172 19.72 2.11 31.25
N GLY A 173 18.90 1.63 32.18
CA GLY A 173 17.44 1.61 32.04
C GLY A 173 16.85 3.01 31.81
N PHE A 174 17.50 4.07 32.30
CA PHE A 174 17.07 5.45 32.10
C PHE A 174 17.15 5.87 30.63
N TRP A 175 18.33 5.74 30.01
CA TRP A 175 18.55 6.11 28.60
C TRP A 175 17.82 5.20 27.62
N ASN A 176 17.55 3.97 28.02
CA ASN A 176 16.75 3.07 27.19
C ASN A 176 15.25 3.38 27.29
N SER A 177 14.77 3.82 28.45
CA SER A 177 13.39 4.28 28.64
C SER A 177 13.15 5.61 27.94
N ILE A 178 14.10 6.55 27.98
CA ILE A 178 13.96 7.82 27.25
C ILE A 178 13.95 7.57 25.73
N LEU A 179 14.79 6.65 25.22
CA LEU A 179 14.81 6.28 23.80
C LEU A 179 13.49 5.63 23.36
N LEU A 180 12.93 4.75 24.20
CA LEU A 180 11.61 4.18 23.93
C LEU A 180 10.52 5.24 23.99
N LEU A 181 10.50 6.13 24.99
CA LEU A 181 9.47 7.18 25.08
C LEU A 181 9.55 8.17 23.91
N THR A 182 10.74 8.62 23.54
CA THR A 182 10.91 9.59 22.44
C THR A 182 10.64 8.99 21.07
N LEU A 183 10.81 7.69 20.88
CA LEU A 183 10.50 7.03 19.60
C LEU A 183 9.06 6.48 19.56
N LEU A 184 8.57 5.94 20.66
CA LEU A 184 7.26 5.30 20.76
C LEU A 184 6.14 6.36 20.77
N ILE A 185 6.29 7.46 21.51
CA ILE A 185 5.21 8.46 21.62
C ILE A 185 4.88 9.10 20.26
N PRO A 186 5.86 9.57 19.44
CA PRO A 186 5.55 10.11 18.12
C PRO A 186 5.03 9.04 17.16
N SER A 187 5.59 7.82 17.20
CA SER A 187 5.16 6.73 16.32
C SER A 187 3.74 6.24 16.67
N PHE A 188 3.41 6.16 17.95
CA PHE A 188 2.10 5.77 18.44
C PHE A 188 1.05 6.85 18.20
N GLY A 189 1.41 8.12 18.44
CA GLY A 189 0.57 9.27 18.10
C GLY A 189 0.27 9.33 16.60
N PHE A 190 1.27 9.09 15.76
CA PHE A 190 1.08 8.98 14.31
C PHE A 190 0.17 7.80 13.93
N GLY A 191 0.32 6.64 14.57
CA GLY A 191 -0.57 5.49 14.37
C GLY A 191 -2.03 5.78 14.72
N ILE A 192 -2.30 6.42 15.87
CA ILE A 192 -3.65 6.86 16.25
C ILE A 192 -4.21 7.87 15.25
N PHE A 193 -3.39 8.84 14.83
CA PHE A 193 -3.78 9.82 13.82
C PHE A 193 -4.16 9.17 12.48
N MET A 194 -3.40 8.17 12.03
CA MET A 194 -3.71 7.40 10.82
C MET A 194 -5.05 6.64 10.94
N ILE A 195 -5.34 6.06 12.11
CA ILE A 195 -6.62 5.39 12.37
C ILE A 195 -7.78 6.41 12.39
N ALA A 196 -7.58 7.59 12.98
CA ALA A 196 -8.57 8.66 12.97
C ALA A 196 -8.86 9.16 11.54
N ARG A 197 -7.83 9.24 10.69
CA ARG A 197 -7.97 9.61 9.27
C ARG A 197 -8.78 8.60 8.46
N ILE A 198 -8.72 7.31 8.79
CA ILE A 198 -9.57 6.28 8.15
C ILE A 198 -11.06 6.54 8.44
N LYS A 199 -11.38 7.00 9.65
CA LYS A 199 -12.77 7.28 10.06
C LYS A 199 -13.27 8.65 9.63
N ASN A 200 -12.39 9.63 9.46
CA ASN A 200 -12.74 10.99 9.07
C ASN A 200 -11.85 11.49 7.91
N PRO A 201 -12.34 11.39 6.66
CA PRO A 201 -11.59 11.81 5.46
C PRO A 201 -11.18 13.29 5.46
N SER A 202 -11.87 14.16 6.21
CA SER A 202 -11.51 15.58 6.32
C SER A 202 -10.12 15.83 6.93
N LEU A 203 -9.59 14.87 7.71
CA LEU A 203 -8.24 14.92 8.29
C LEU A 203 -7.13 14.62 7.25
N MET A 204 -7.49 14.34 5.99
CA MET A 204 -6.53 14.15 4.90
C MET A 204 -6.03 15.48 4.31
N ASN A 205 -6.77 16.57 4.49
CA ASN A 205 -6.39 17.93 4.05
C ASN A 205 -5.43 18.64 5.02
N ILE A 206 -5.12 18.03 6.17
CA ILE A 206 -4.13 18.56 7.10
C ILE A 206 -2.75 18.09 6.62
N ASP A 207 -1.99 19.01 6.04
CA ASP A 207 -0.62 18.77 5.62
C ASP A 207 0.29 18.69 6.85
N PHE A 208 0.78 17.48 7.15
CA PHE A 208 1.66 17.27 8.29
C PHE A 208 3.10 17.37 7.83
N ASP A 209 3.68 18.56 7.92
CA ASP A 209 5.08 18.76 7.61
C ASP A 209 5.97 18.31 8.78
N PHE A 210 6.33 17.02 8.78
CA PHE A 210 7.29 16.44 9.73
C PHE A 210 8.62 17.21 9.75
N LYS A 211 9.04 17.82 8.62
CA LYS A 211 10.27 18.61 8.58
C LYS A 211 10.14 19.90 9.38
N TYR A 212 8.95 20.51 9.41
CA TYR A 212 8.70 21.72 10.19
C TYR A 212 8.70 21.43 11.69
N TRP A 213 8.07 20.33 12.10
CA TRP A 213 8.02 19.91 13.50
C TRP A 213 9.41 19.54 14.04
N LEU A 214 10.20 18.73 13.33
CA LEU A 214 11.59 18.44 13.73
C LEU A 214 12.47 19.71 13.71
N ARG A 215 12.33 20.58 12.71
CA ARG A 215 13.10 21.84 12.64
C ARG A 215 12.83 22.72 13.86
N ASN A 216 11.57 22.81 14.30
CA ASN A 216 11.21 23.60 15.47
C ASN A 216 11.63 22.91 16.78
N LEU A 217 11.51 21.57 16.88
CA LEU A 217 12.01 20.81 18.03
C LEU A 217 13.53 21.00 18.21
N PHE A 218 14.31 20.86 17.14
CA PHE A 218 15.75 21.10 17.17
C PHE A 218 16.09 22.55 17.50
N LYS A 219 15.35 23.53 16.94
CA LYS A 219 15.52 24.94 17.31
C LYS A 219 15.24 25.20 18.79
N THR A 220 14.22 24.57 19.37
CA THR A 220 13.88 24.76 20.78
C THR A 220 14.96 24.15 21.69
N ILE A 221 15.50 22.98 21.33
CA ILE A 221 16.62 22.35 22.06
C ILE A 221 17.87 23.23 21.98
N GLU A 222 18.19 23.75 20.79
CA GLU A 222 19.36 24.62 20.56
C GLU A 222 19.24 25.95 21.34
N LEU A 223 18.03 26.52 21.44
CA LEU A 223 17.80 27.74 22.23
C LEU A 223 17.84 27.49 23.75
N GLU A 224 17.46 26.31 24.22
CA GLU A 224 17.57 25.95 25.64
C GLU A 224 19.04 25.70 26.04
N GLU A 225 19.82 25.10 25.14
CA GLU A 225 21.26 24.87 25.33
C GLU A 225 22.04 26.20 25.31
N VAL A 226 21.75 27.10 24.36
CA VAL A 226 22.32 28.46 24.32
C VAL A 226 21.87 29.29 25.54
N GLY A 227 20.62 29.16 25.98
CA GLY A 227 20.09 29.84 27.16
C GLY A 227 20.75 29.40 28.48
N ASN A 228 21.05 28.11 28.63
CA ASN A 228 21.79 27.60 29.79
C ASN A 228 23.28 27.94 29.75
N ILE A 229 23.91 27.98 28.57
CA ILE A 229 25.28 28.45 28.40
C ILE A 229 25.39 29.93 28.78
N CYS A 230 24.44 30.78 28.34
CA CYS A 230 24.42 32.19 28.71
C CYS A 230 24.18 32.42 30.20
N LYS A 231 23.39 31.59 30.89
CA LYS A 231 23.19 31.70 32.34
C LYS A 231 24.43 31.33 33.15
N ASN A 232 25.21 30.33 32.72
CA ASN A 232 26.45 29.92 33.40
C ASN A 232 27.64 30.85 33.13
N VAL A 233 27.60 31.64 32.05
CA VAL A 233 28.63 32.66 31.73
C VAL A 233 28.35 34.00 32.43
N LEU A 234 27.11 34.22 32.89
CA LEU A 234 26.67 35.44 33.57
C LEU A 234 26.51 35.30 35.11
N SER A 235 26.96 34.18 35.69
CA SER A 235 27.07 33.95 37.15
C SER A 235 28.53 33.88 37.57
#